data_AF-R4YQE2-F1
#
_entry.id   AF-R4YQE2-F1
#
_cell.length_a   1.000
_cell.length_b   1.000
_cell.length_c   1.000
_cell.angle_alpha   90.00
_cell.angle_beta   90.00
_cell.angle_gamma   90.00
#
_symmetry.space_group_name_H-M   'P 1'
#
loop_
_entity.id
_entity.type
_entity.pdbx_description
1 polymer ?
#
loop_
_entity_poly.entity_id
_entity_poly.type
_entity_poly.pdbx_seq_one_letter_code
_entity_poly.pdbx_strand_id
1 'polypeptide(L)' 'MLPKLSLPVYLSAVKVALIVGTILLLINQYDALFFEAEIRWFPALLTYCVPFLVFLLGRKNANQSSETEQ' A
#
# COMPACT_ATOMS: atom_id res chain seq x y z
N MET A 1 17.56 -7.82 -10.31
CA MET A 1 18.36 -6.72 -9.74
C MET A 1 17.43 -5.84 -8.93
N LEU A 2 17.32 -6.04 -7.61
CA LEU A 2 16.46 -5.22 -6.76
C LEU A 2 17.09 -3.82 -6.67
N PRO A 3 16.37 -2.74 -7.02
CA PRO A 3 16.90 -1.39 -6.90
C PRO A 3 17.23 -1.14 -5.42
N LYS A 4 18.35 -0.43 -5.16
CA LYS A 4 18.72 0.01 -3.82
C LYS A 4 17.72 1.06 -3.34
N LEU A 5 16.56 0.60 -2.86
CA LEU A 5 15.61 1.48 -2.20
C LEU A 5 16.16 1.86 -0.83
N SER A 6 16.24 3.15 -0.56
CA SER A 6 16.66 3.63 0.75
C SER A 6 15.57 3.33 1.79
N LEU A 7 16.01 3.00 3.00
CA LEU A 7 15.15 2.77 4.16
C LEU A 7 14.04 3.83 4.36
N PRO A 8 14.28 5.15 4.22
CA PRO A 8 13.21 6.16 4.34
C PRO A 8 12.08 6.02 3.31
N VAL A 9 12.38 5.49 2.11
CA VAL A 9 11.35 5.23 1.09
C VAL A 9 10.44 4.09 1.52
N TYR A 10 11.01 3.01 2.05
CA TYR A 10 10.23 1.90 2.60
C TYR A 10 9.35 2.35 3.76
N LEU A 11 9.86 3.18 4.67
CA LEU A 11 9.06 3.72 5.78
C LEU A 11 7.89 4.57 5.29
N SER A 12 8.12 5.37 4.24
CA SER A 12 7.06 6.17 3.61
C SER A 12 6.00 5.27 2.96
N ALA A 13 6.42 4.21 2.27
CA ALA A 13 5.53 3.22 1.67
C ALA A 13 4.68 2.50 2.73
N VAL A 14 5.30 2.09 3.85
CA VAL A 14 4.60 1.47 4.98
C VAL A 14 3.60 2.43 5.60
N LYS A 15 3.97 3.71 5.80
CA LYS A 15 3.05 4.72 6.34
C LYS A 15 1.81 4.90 5.44
N VAL A 16 2.01 5.01 4.13
CA VAL A 16 0.89 5.10 3.17
C VAL A 16 0.03 3.84 3.23
N ALA A 17 0.66 2.66 3.27
CA ALA A 17 -0.04 1.38 3.35
C ALA A 17 -0.87 1.24 4.63
N LEU A 18 -0.36 1.69 5.78
CA LEU A 18 -1.11 1.65 7.03
C LEU A 18 -2.30 2.60 7.02
N ILE A 19 -2.14 3.84 6.55
CA ILE A 19 -3.23 4.83 6.54
C ILE A 19 -4.31 4.41 5.54
N VAL A 20 -3.92 4.23 4.27
CA VAL A 20 -4.87 3.89 3.20
C VAL A 20 -5.44 2.50 3.44
N GLY A 21 -4.62 1.54 3.85
CA GLY A 21 -5.08 0.19 4.15
C GLY A 21 -6.06 0.14 5.31
N THR A 22 -5.86 0.93 6.37
CA THR A 22 -6.83 0.96 7.49
C THR A 22 -8.16 1.56 7.05
N ILE A 23 -8.14 2.66 6.28
CA ILE A 23 -9.36 3.25 5.72
C ILE A 23 -10.09 2.22 4.84
N LEU A 24 -9.36 1.57 3.93
CA LEU A 24 -9.92 0.57 3.02
C LEU A 24 -10.43 -0.67 3.77
N LEU A 25 -9.77 -1.10 4.86
CA LEU A 25 -10.20 -2.24 5.65
C LEU A 25 -11.53 -1.93 6.35
N LEU A 26 -11.61 -0.74 6.96
CA LEU A 26 -12.82 -0.27 7.62
C LEU A 26 -14.01 -0.18 6.66
N ILE A 27 -13.84 0.30 5.43
CA ILE A 27 -14.96 0.39 4.48
C ILE A 27 -15.29 -0.96 3.81
N ASN A 28 -14.30 -1.83 3.58
CA ASN A 28 -14.47 -3.08 2.83
C ASN A 28 -15.03 -4.20 3.72
N GLN A 29 -14.72 -4.16 5.02
CA GLN A 29 -15.10 -5.22 5.96
C GLN A 29 -15.62 -4.63 7.28
N TYR A 30 -16.29 -3.47 7.22
CA TYR A 30 -16.91 -2.82 8.39
C TYR A 30 -17.73 -3.82 9.21
N ASP A 31 -18.63 -4.54 8.52
CA ASP A 31 -19.54 -5.48 9.17
C ASP A 31 -18.80 -6.63 9.86
N ALA A 32 -17.69 -7.10 9.29
CA ALA A 32 -16.89 -8.17 9.88
C ALA A 32 -16.01 -7.70 11.05
N LEU A 33 -15.81 -6.39 11.21
CA LEU A 33 -15.07 -5.82 12.34
C LEU A 33 -15.97 -5.43 13.52
N PHE A 34 -17.21 -5.00 13.23
CA PHE A 34 -18.12 -4.43 14.24
C PHE A 34 -19.39 -5.26 14.48
N PHE A 35 -19.69 -6.24 13.64
CA PHE A 35 -20.84 -7.15 13.76
C PHE A 35 -20.40 -8.62 13.67
N GLU A 36 -21.35 -9.55 13.63
CA GLU A 36 -21.09 -11.01 13.66
C GLU A 36 -20.67 -11.61 12.29
N ALA A 37 -20.24 -10.79 11.33
CA ALA A 37 -19.80 -11.28 10.04
C ALA A 37 -18.37 -11.83 10.09
N GLU A 38 -18.07 -12.82 9.24
CA GLU A 38 -16.73 -13.43 9.19
C GLU A 38 -15.71 -12.52 8.47
N ILE A 39 -14.52 -12.39 9.07
CA ILE A 39 -13.41 -11.65 8.46
C ILE A 39 -12.85 -12.44 7.27
N ARG A 40 -12.85 -11.80 6.10
CA ARG A 40 -12.18 -12.28 4.90
C ARG A 40 -10.71 -11.89 4.97
N TRP A 41 -9.91 -12.79 5.56
CA TRP A 41 -8.48 -12.57 5.84
C TRP A 41 -7.65 -12.24 4.61
N PHE A 42 -7.89 -12.93 3.48
CA PHE A 42 -7.12 -12.69 2.26
C PHE A 42 -7.35 -11.28 1.68
N PRO A 43 -8.61 -10.82 1.49
CA PRO A 43 -8.88 -9.41 1.21
C PRO A 43 -8.32 -8.44 2.24
N ALA A 44 -8.44 -8.74 3.54
CA ALA A 44 -7.93 -7.87 4.61
C ALA A 44 -6.42 -7.64 4.50
N LEU A 45 -5.66 -8.68 4.20
CA LEU A 45 -4.21 -8.59 3.98
C LEU A 45 -3.89 -7.76 2.73
N LEU A 46 -4.57 -8.05 1.60
CA LEU A 46 -4.34 -7.34 0.35
C LEU A 46 -4.65 -5.85 0.45
N THR A 47 -5.58 -5.47 1.32
CA THR A 47 -5.90 -4.08 1.60
C THR A 47 -4.68 -3.27 2.05
N TYR A 48 -3.69 -3.89 2.70
CA TYR A 48 -2.42 -3.26 3.06
C TYR A 48 -1.32 -3.50 2.03
N CYS A 49 -1.26 -4.69 1.43
CA CYS A 49 -0.22 -5.02 0.44
C CYS A 49 -0.34 -4.18 -0.84
N VAL A 50 -1.56 -3.94 -1.33
CA VAL A 50 -1.78 -3.22 -2.58
C VAL A 50 -1.31 -1.76 -2.50
N PRO A 51 -1.71 -0.94 -1.50
CA PRO A 51 -1.23 0.44 -1.39
C PRO A 51 0.29 0.55 -1.22
N PHE A 52 0.92 -0.41 -0.53
CA PHE A 52 2.38 -0.47 -0.41
C PHE A 52 3.04 -0.63 -1.79
N LEU A 53 2.60 -1.62 -2.57
CA LEU A 53 3.15 -1.89 -3.90
C LEU A 53 2.87 -0.75 -4.88
N VAL A 54 1.66 -0.19 -4.85
CA VAL A 54 1.26 0.95 -5.69
C VAL A 54 2.14 2.17 -5.40
N PHE A 55 2.44 2.46 -4.12
CA PHE A 55 3.35 3.54 -3.76
C PHE A 55 4.76 3.33 -4.35
N LEU A 56 5.30 2.12 -4.22
CA LEU A 56 6.63 1.78 -4.76
C LEU A 56 6.68 1.90 -6.29
N LEU A 57 5.65 1.37 -6.98
CA LEU A 57 5.55 1.44 -8.44
C LEU A 57 5.35 2.87 -8.93
N GLY A 58 4.49 3.65 -8.28
CA GLY A 58 4.25 5.05 -8.62
C GLY A 58 5.52 5.90 -8.50
N ARG A 59 6.32 5.68 -7.45
CA ARG A 59 7.62 6.34 -7.30
C ARG A 59 8.63 5.96 -8.38
N LYS A 60 8.67 4.68 -8.77
CA LYS A 60 9.55 4.22 -9.85
C LYS A 60 9.21 4.93 -11.17
N ASN A 61 7.92 5.06 -11.49
CA ASN A 61 7.47 5.73 -12.70
C ASN A 61 7.76 7.24 -12.65
N ALA A 62 7.57 7.89 -11.49
CA ALA A 62 7.88 9.31 -11.31
C ALA A 62 9.38 9.63 -11.49
N ASN A 63 10.27 8.72 -11.05
CA ASN A 63 11.71 8.88 -11.25
C ASN A 63 12.13 8.68 -12.72
N GLN A 64 11.46 7.82 -13.49
CA GLN A 64 11.77 7.61 -14.92
C GLN A 64 11.43 8.83 -15.80
N SER A 65 10.38 9.59 -15.45
CA SER A 65 10.06 10.83 -16.15
C SER A 65 11.16 11.89 -16.03
N SER A 66 11.88 11.93 -14.91
CA SER A 66 12.95 12.93 -14.68
C SER A 66 14.26 12.61 -15.40
N GLU A 67 14.53 11.34 -15.71
CA GLU A 67 15.74 10.91 -16.42
C GLU A 67 15.63 11.03 -17.95
N THR A 68 14.40 11.14 -18.49
CA THR A 68 14.17 11.23 -19.94
C THR A 68 14.23 12.67 -20.46
N GLU A 69 14.30 13.67 -19.56
CA GLU A 69 14.46 15.10 -19.88
C GLU A 69 15.89 15.62 -19.68
N GLN A 70 16.90 14.75 -19.57
CA GLN A 70 18.32 15.13 -19.48
C GLN A 70 19.14 14.68 -20.70
#